data_AF-A0A7C5NWD1-F1
#
_entry.id   AF-A0A7C5NWD1-F1
#
_cell.length_a   1.000
_cell.length_b   1.000
_cell.length_c   1.000
_cell.angle_alpha   90.00
_cell.angle_beta   90.00
_cell.angle_gamma   90.00
#
_symmetry.space_group_name_H-M   'P 1'
#
loop_
_entity.id
_entity.type
_entity.pdbx_description
1 polymer ?
#
loop_
_entity_poly.entity_id
_entity_poly.type
_entity_poly.pdbx_seq_one_letter_code
_entity_poly.pdbx_strand_id
1 'polypeptide(L)'
;MEQNGENHNVDLYISFDGPHKGANISIGMQKALKYFDFSDGLYALKTKAARQMLIDHYLSYTNGFPTGAPGFRNQFQNELNNMGFPQQCRNIAALNGSITGTEKANVAGNMVYVELVLGSGFLQRYGWVNYTSNSGSQLVFRYLKKNWWGANTQSDTKKYRNTSSNYGSLDNSPGGFFATKSRIEDELGGSFPYFYMNGIHNIPNLNELMDDADIGWFKQFLMALIVDLGYINLTDDFSFVPSKSAIAFSGSNNQWRENIGCRDLVCTGETPFDSYYAPTQNQEHASLHNDGVNWLLQEINGNHQSPTVYGSCNTTSIIGDNRICYNQTKTYTLSNQCNGSVTWSKSSNLQILSSDNSQITVKSINQYTGSAWIKAIYSNGQSTTKNIVGKPSYTYETNGDGHFIDIDLVSQGLNFAQQGITSAIWQQTGGTGTLYASNGSLSAHAMGSQSGGWYVDGVATLCNSCGCTERGFHVVSTGSGDPCDPPHEQSIVIIPEGQNLYKVIDPCDLENPLYINNSELYDMYGNKLQDLNPQQDEIDINNTSNSGSIRIIRAESNGKVATKRVIVD
;
A
#
# COMPACT_ATOMS: atom_id res chain seq x y z
N MET A 1 24.81 18.19 32.27
CA MET A 1 26.15 17.56 32.27
C MET A 1 26.84 17.77 30.93
N GLU A 2 26.39 17.16 29.82
CA GLU A 2 27.07 17.32 28.51
C GLU A 2 27.24 18.77 28.05
N GLN A 3 26.18 19.60 28.11
CA GLN A 3 26.25 21.03 27.73
C GLN A 3 27.23 21.85 28.58
N ASN A 4 27.57 21.37 29.78
CA ASN A 4 28.54 22.01 30.67
C ASN A 4 29.96 21.44 30.50
N GLY A 5 30.18 20.49 29.57
CA GLY A 5 31.44 19.77 29.44
C GLY A 5 31.74 18.82 30.61
N GLU A 6 30.71 18.45 31.39
CA GLU A 6 30.85 17.51 32.50
C GLU A 6 30.68 16.07 32.00
N ASN A 7 31.60 15.20 32.40
CA ASN A 7 31.46 13.76 32.17
C ASN A 7 30.32 13.18 33.04
N HIS A 8 29.31 12.61 32.42
CA HIS A 8 28.18 11.98 33.10
C HIS A 8 28.36 10.49 33.41
N ASN A 9 29.38 9.82 32.85
CA ASN A 9 29.60 8.37 32.99
C ASN A 9 28.33 7.55 32.66
N VAL A 10 27.63 7.92 31.59
CA VAL A 10 26.44 7.20 31.11
C VAL A 10 26.72 6.74 29.69
N ASP A 11 26.64 5.43 29.45
CA ASP A 11 26.86 4.86 28.12
C ASP A 11 25.54 4.66 27.34
N LEU A 12 24.41 4.56 28.05
CA LEU A 12 23.09 4.27 27.50
C LEU A 12 22.01 5.18 28.10
N TYR A 13 21.32 5.93 27.24
CA TYR A 13 20.10 6.68 27.57
C TYR A 13 18.88 5.95 27.03
N ILE A 14 17.91 5.70 27.91
CA ILE A 14 16.68 4.97 27.59
C ILE A 14 15.50 5.93 27.73
N SER A 15 14.84 6.20 26.60
CA SER A 15 13.53 6.83 26.60
C SER A 15 12.43 5.76 26.64
N PHE A 16 11.80 5.58 27.79
CA PHE A 16 10.68 4.67 27.93
C PHE A 16 9.34 5.40 27.84
N ASP A 17 8.62 5.19 26.74
CA ASP A 17 7.29 5.72 26.42
C ASP A 17 7.12 7.23 26.70
N GLY A 18 8.21 7.99 26.51
CA GLY A 18 8.31 9.39 26.90
C GLY A 18 7.63 10.34 25.90
N PRO A 19 6.80 11.30 26.33
CA PRO A 19 6.03 12.17 25.42
C PRO A 19 6.88 13.32 24.83
N HIS A 20 7.91 13.03 24.03
CA HIS A 20 8.86 14.03 23.49
C HIS A 20 8.22 15.11 22.63
N LYS A 21 7.12 14.77 21.93
CA LYS A 21 6.28 15.74 21.20
C LYS A 21 4.92 15.95 21.86
N GLY A 22 4.81 15.66 23.16
CA GLY A 22 3.61 15.87 23.96
C GLY A 22 2.72 14.64 24.15
N ALA A 23 1.75 14.81 25.04
CA ALA A 23 0.75 13.82 25.40
C ALA A 23 -0.65 14.32 25.02
N ASN A 24 -1.63 13.43 25.16
CA ASN A 24 -3.02 13.69 24.87
C ASN A 24 -3.91 13.30 26.05
N ILE A 25 -4.83 14.19 26.41
CA ILE A 25 -6.03 13.86 27.16
C ILE A 25 -7.16 14.33 26.28
N SER A 26 -8.13 13.47 25.98
CA SER A 26 -9.15 13.80 24.99
C SER A 26 -9.81 15.15 25.28
N ILE A 27 -9.96 15.98 24.25
CA ILE A 27 -10.51 17.33 24.45
C ILE A 27 -11.96 17.26 24.96
N GLY A 28 -12.67 16.18 24.64
CA GLY A 28 -13.99 15.88 25.19
C GLY A 28 -13.95 15.72 26.70
N MET A 29 -12.99 14.94 27.21
CA MET A 29 -12.78 14.76 28.66
C MET A 29 -12.38 16.08 29.33
N GLN A 30 -11.45 16.84 28.75
CA GLN A 30 -11.07 18.15 29.30
C GLN A 30 -12.27 19.12 29.41
N LYS A 31 -13.17 19.09 28.42
CA LYS A 31 -14.40 19.90 28.41
C LYS A 31 -15.41 19.41 29.45
N ALA A 32 -15.54 18.11 29.64
CA ALA A 32 -16.39 17.53 30.68
C ALA A 32 -15.91 17.93 32.07
N LEU A 33 -14.62 17.76 32.36
CA LEU A 33 -13.99 18.16 33.63
C LEU A 33 -14.21 19.64 33.94
N LYS A 34 -14.06 20.51 32.92
CA LYS A 34 -14.34 21.95 33.06
C LYS A 34 -15.83 22.25 33.28
N TYR A 35 -16.72 21.54 32.59
CA TYR A 35 -18.16 21.82 32.66
C TYR A 35 -18.74 21.48 34.03
N PHE A 36 -18.34 20.34 34.59
CA PHE A 36 -18.77 19.91 35.92
C PHE A 36 -17.98 20.51 37.07
N ASP A 37 -16.93 21.28 36.76
CA ASP A 37 -15.99 21.85 37.74
C ASP A 37 -15.42 20.78 38.69
N PHE A 38 -15.04 19.62 38.14
CA PHE A 38 -14.43 18.55 38.91
C PHE A 38 -13.05 18.99 39.39
N SER A 39 -12.97 19.42 40.66
CA SER A 39 -11.82 20.11 41.25
C SER A 39 -10.49 19.42 40.97
N ASP A 40 -10.44 18.10 41.15
CA ASP A 40 -9.20 17.33 41.12
C ASP A 40 -8.74 17.10 39.67
N GLY A 41 -9.67 16.70 38.79
CA GLY A 41 -9.37 16.55 37.36
C GLY A 41 -9.04 17.88 36.69
N LEU A 42 -9.74 18.96 37.07
CA LEU A 42 -9.45 20.30 36.58
C LEU A 42 -8.13 20.84 37.14
N TYR A 43 -7.76 20.47 38.38
CA TYR A 43 -6.45 20.76 38.96
C TYR A 43 -5.35 20.06 38.18
N ALA A 44 -5.50 18.77 37.85
CA ALA A 44 -4.54 18.01 37.05
C ALA A 44 -4.24 18.68 35.70
N LEU A 45 -5.27 19.17 35.00
CA LEU A 45 -5.12 19.93 33.74
C LEU A 45 -4.46 21.30 33.92
N LYS A 46 -4.52 21.89 35.13
CA LYS A 46 -3.93 23.20 35.42
C LYS A 46 -2.45 23.11 35.85
N THR A 47 -1.92 21.91 36.10
CA THR A 47 -0.52 21.71 36.47
C THR A 47 0.43 22.22 35.37
N LYS A 48 1.64 22.63 35.75
CA LYS A 48 2.67 23.10 34.80
C LYS A 48 2.99 22.00 33.78
N ALA A 49 3.17 20.76 34.25
CA ALA A 49 3.45 19.60 33.40
C ALA A 49 2.35 19.37 32.36
N ALA A 50 1.07 19.32 32.76
CA ALA A 50 -0.04 19.14 31.82
C ALA A 50 -0.09 20.27 30.77
N ARG A 51 0.10 21.53 31.18
CA ARG A 51 0.11 22.67 30.24
C ARG A 51 1.29 22.65 29.28
N GLN A 52 2.43 22.10 29.69
CA GLN A 52 3.61 21.94 28.84
C GLN A 52 3.46 20.76 27.87
N MET A 53 2.91 19.63 28.33
CA MET A 53 2.88 18.37 27.59
C MET A 53 1.66 18.18 26.71
N LEU A 54 0.47 18.68 27.09
CA LEU A 54 -0.76 18.42 26.32
C LEU A 54 -0.73 19.10 24.95
N ILE A 55 -0.81 18.28 23.90
CA ILE A 55 -0.84 18.72 22.50
C ILE A 55 -2.06 19.62 22.24
N ASP A 56 -3.22 19.17 22.71
CA ASP A 56 -4.49 19.90 22.70
C ASP A 56 -4.88 20.28 24.12
N HIS A 57 -5.19 21.56 24.36
CA HIS A 57 -5.66 22.03 25.66
C HIS A 57 -6.95 22.85 25.51
N TYR A 58 -7.90 22.67 26.43
CA TYR A 58 -9.19 23.36 26.41
C TYR A 58 -9.14 24.91 26.46
N LEU A 59 -7.97 25.49 26.71
CA LEU A 59 -7.76 26.93 26.88
C LEU A 59 -7.38 27.64 25.58
N SER A 60 -6.91 26.92 24.56
CA SER A 60 -6.33 27.54 23.37
C SER A 60 -6.85 26.92 22.08
N TYR A 61 -7.16 27.78 21.11
CA TYR A 61 -7.55 27.39 19.76
C TYR A 61 -6.90 28.32 18.75
N THR A 62 -6.33 27.76 17.68
CA THR A 62 -5.80 28.50 16.54
C THR A 62 -6.57 28.10 15.30
N ASN A 63 -7.16 29.06 14.60
CA ASN A 63 -8.02 28.82 13.42
C ASN A 63 -9.13 27.78 13.66
N GLY A 64 -9.68 27.75 14.88
CA GLY A 64 -10.74 26.81 15.27
C GLY A 64 -10.26 25.40 15.63
N PHE A 65 -8.96 25.11 15.58
CA PHE A 65 -8.36 23.85 16.03
C PHE A 65 -7.79 24.01 17.45
N PRO A 66 -8.01 23.06 18.36
CA PRO A 66 -7.37 23.09 19.67
C PRO A 66 -5.84 23.11 19.53
N THR A 67 -5.17 23.74 20.49
CA THR A 67 -3.71 23.81 20.57
C THR A 67 -3.30 23.74 22.04
N GLY A 68 -2.01 23.56 22.32
CA GLY A 68 -1.50 23.49 23.68
C GLY A 68 -1.79 24.75 24.51
N ALA A 69 -1.61 24.64 25.83
CA ALA A 69 -1.94 25.74 26.73
C ALA A 69 -1.14 27.03 26.38
N PRO A 70 -1.79 28.21 26.36
CA PRO A 70 -1.14 29.45 25.95
C PRO A 70 0.08 29.77 26.83
N GLY A 71 1.23 30.03 26.21
CA GLY A 71 2.46 30.39 26.92
C GLY A 71 3.17 29.24 27.65
N PHE A 72 2.77 27.97 27.48
CA PHE A 72 3.44 26.83 28.11
C PHE A 72 4.05 25.90 27.07
N ARG A 73 3.22 25.19 26.30
CA ARG A 73 3.66 24.12 25.40
C ARG A 73 4.73 24.56 24.41
N ASN A 74 4.48 25.64 23.65
CA ASN A 74 5.42 26.07 22.62
C ASN A 74 6.77 26.50 23.22
N GLN A 75 6.78 27.15 24.39
CA GLN A 75 8.01 27.53 25.07
C GLN A 75 8.79 26.29 25.51
N PHE A 76 8.11 25.33 26.12
CA PHE A 76 8.72 24.09 26.57
C PHE A 76 9.22 23.21 25.43
N GLN A 77 8.45 23.06 24.35
CA GLN A 77 8.90 22.30 23.18
C GLN A 77 10.11 22.96 22.52
N ASN A 78 10.15 24.29 22.44
CA ASN A 78 11.32 25.00 21.93
C ASN A 78 12.54 24.80 22.84
N GLU A 79 12.36 24.82 24.16
CA GLU A 79 13.41 24.53 25.13
C GLU A 79 13.96 23.10 24.94
N LEU A 80 13.08 22.10 24.84
CA LEU A 80 13.48 20.70 24.58
C LEU A 80 14.20 20.55 23.23
N ASN A 81 13.68 21.16 22.16
CA ASN A 81 14.28 21.09 20.84
C ASN A 81 15.68 21.74 20.82
N ASN A 82 15.86 22.86 21.53
CA ASN A 82 17.15 23.53 21.67
C ASN A 82 18.13 22.73 22.54
N MET A 83 17.61 22.02 23.55
CA MET A 83 18.42 21.17 24.42
C MET A 83 18.95 19.94 23.67
N GLY A 84 18.11 19.35 22.83
CA GLY A 84 18.43 18.12 22.10
C GLY A 84 18.48 16.89 22.99
N PHE A 85 18.84 15.76 22.37
CA PHE A 85 19.12 14.51 23.07
C PHE A 85 20.60 14.46 23.47
N PRO A 86 20.98 13.66 24.49
CA PRO A 86 22.38 13.38 24.80
C PRO A 86 23.16 12.95 23.54
N GLN A 87 24.41 13.35 23.40
CA GLN A 87 25.25 13.07 22.23
C GLN A 87 26.45 12.16 22.56
N GLN A 88 26.76 11.97 23.85
CA GLN A 88 27.90 11.19 24.31
C GLN A 88 27.50 9.79 24.82
N CYS A 89 26.24 9.40 24.61
CA CYS A 89 25.74 8.06 24.91
C CYS A 89 24.89 7.52 23.76
N ARG A 90 24.68 6.20 23.76
CA ARG A 90 23.71 5.56 22.88
C ARG A 90 22.30 5.92 23.36
N ASN A 91 21.47 6.45 22.47
CA ASN A 91 20.09 6.82 22.75
C ASN A 91 19.14 5.79 22.18
N ILE A 92 18.33 5.17 23.01
CA ILE A 92 17.30 4.22 22.55
C ILE A 92 15.91 4.62 23.03
N ALA A 93 14.88 4.24 22.27
CA ALA A 93 13.49 4.41 22.66
C ALA A 93 12.77 3.07 22.77
N ALA A 94 12.03 2.87 23.86
CA ALA A 94 11.10 1.75 23.99
C ALA A 94 9.69 2.32 24.15
N LEU A 95 8.83 2.03 23.19
CA LEU A 95 7.47 2.55 23.11
C LEU A 95 6.47 1.53 23.63
N ASN A 96 5.34 2.02 24.14
CA ASN A 96 4.17 1.19 24.41
C ASN A 96 3.10 1.35 23.31
N GLY A 97 3.26 2.34 22.44
CA GLY A 97 2.42 2.52 21.27
C GLY A 97 2.88 1.73 20.05
N SER A 98 1.92 1.17 19.31
CA SER A 98 2.19 0.53 18.03
C SER A 98 2.60 1.55 16.97
N ILE A 99 3.47 1.15 16.05
CA ILE A 99 3.91 1.98 14.91
C ILE A 99 3.23 1.58 13.59
N THR A 100 2.36 0.57 13.59
CA THR A 100 1.75 0.02 12.36
C THR A 100 0.49 0.77 11.90
N GLY A 101 0.17 1.92 12.50
CA GLY A 101 -1.07 2.65 12.20
C GLY A 101 -2.31 2.09 12.89
N THR A 102 -2.15 1.14 13.84
CA THR A 102 -3.25 0.58 14.63
C THR A 102 -3.89 1.65 15.52
N GLU A 103 -5.10 2.06 15.16
CA GLU A 103 -5.90 2.98 15.97
C GLU A 103 -6.39 2.29 17.25
N LYS A 104 -6.51 3.05 18.36
CA LYS A 104 -6.91 2.49 19.66
C LYS A 104 -8.43 2.33 19.81
N ALA A 105 -9.22 3.23 19.21
CA ALA A 105 -10.66 3.29 19.40
C ALA A 105 -11.38 3.70 18.11
N ASN A 106 -12.71 3.48 18.08
CA ASN A 106 -13.55 3.87 16.96
C ASN A 106 -13.61 5.39 16.79
N VAL A 107 -13.15 5.87 15.63
CA VAL A 107 -13.19 7.29 15.26
C VAL A 107 -14.60 7.85 15.37
N ALA A 108 -14.74 9.01 16.00
CA ALA A 108 -16.03 9.66 16.28
C ALA A 108 -17.02 8.84 17.14
N GLY A 109 -16.59 7.71 17.71
CA GLY A 109 -17.40 6.88 18.61
C GLY A 109 -17.61 7.51 19.98
N ASN A 110 -18.51 6.93 20.78
CA ASN A 110 -18.67 7.30 22.18
C ASN A 110 -17.49 6.74 22.98
N MET A 111 -16.92 7.56 23.86
CA MET A 111 -15.92 7.17 24.87
C MET A 111 -16.63 6.91 26.20
N VAL A 112 -17.41 7.88 26.68
CA VAL A 112 -18.21 7.80 27.91
C VAL A 112 -19.67 8.06 27.56
N TYR A 113 -20.56 7.21 28.03
CA TYR A 113 -21.99 7.48 28.07
C TYR A 113 -22.53 7.29 29.49
N VAL A 114 -23.30 8.27 29.96
CA VAL A 114 -23.97 8.22 31.26
C VAL A 114 -25.44 8.57 31.08
N GLU A 115 -26.31 7.79 31.70
CA GLU A 115 -27.73 8.04 31.83
C GLU A 115 -28.14 7.92 33.29
N LEU A 116 -28.84 8.93 33.80
CA LEU A 116 -29.39 8.94 35.15
C LEU A 116 -30.86 9.36 35.09
N VAL A 117 -31.71 8.57 35.73
CA VAL A 117 -33.16 8.77 35.82
C VAL A 117 -33.55 8.83 37.30
N LEU A 118 -34.15 9.95 37.68
CA LEU A 118 -34.42 10.34 39.06
C LEU A 118 -35.91 10.68 39.25
N GLY A 119 -36.44 10.43 40.45
CA GLY A 119 -37.80 10.81 40.85
C GLY A 119 -38.88 10.12 40.01
N SER A 120 -38.77 8.81 39.85
CA SER A 120 -39.61 7.94 39.02
C SER A 120 -39.73 8.43 37.57
N GLY A 121 -38.60 8.85 37.00
CA GLY A 121 -38.53 9.37 35.63
C GLY A 121 -38.78 10.87 35.48
N PHE A 122 -39.15 11.56 36.56
CA PHE A 122 -39.45 12.99 36.52
C PHE A 122 -38.24 13.84 36.11
N LEU A 123 -37.02 13.39 36.40
CA LEU A 123 -35.77 14.05 36.00
C LEU A 123 -34.88 13.04 35.26
N GLN A 124 -34.37 13.42 34.09
CA GLN A 124 -33.40 12.60 33.35
C GLN A 124 -32.16 13.42 33.02
N ARG A 125 -31.00 12.78 33.09
CA ARG A 125 -29.69 13.38 32.78
C ARG A 125 -28.94 12.44 31.86
N TYR A 126 -28.36 13.00 30.81
CA TYR A 126 -27.55 12.25 29.87
C TYR A 126 -26.21 12.97 29.65
N GLY A 127 -25.13 12.20 29.67
CA GLY A 127 -23.77 12.67 29.42
C GLY A 127 -23.13 11.87 28.30
N TRP A 128 -22.47 12.56 27.37
CA TRP A 128 -21.64 11.95 26.33
C TRP A 128 -20.27 12.62 26.32
N VAL A 129 -19.22 11.80 26.26
CA VAL A 129 -17.89 12.18 25.82
C VAL A 129 -17.55 11.32 24.61
N ASN A 130 -17.17 11.93 23.50
CA ASN A 130 -16.89 11.21 22.26
C ASN A 130 -15.45 11.42 21.80
N TYR A 131 -14.93 10.40 21.12
CA TYR A 131 -13.69 10.50 20.37
C TYR A 131 -13.77 11.53 19.26
N THR A 132 -12.62 12.09 18.90
CA THR A 132 -12.56 13.02 17.78
C THR A 132 -12.64 12.31 16.43
N SER A 133 -13.12 13.02 15.41
CA SER A 133 -13.10 12.55 14.02
C SER A 133 -11.72 12.79 13.39
N ASN A 134 -11.42 12.11 12.29
CA ASN A 134 -10.19 12.32 11.51
C ASN A 134 -10.18 13.64 10.71
N SER A 135 -11.34 14.28 10.52
CA SER A 135 -11.47 15.59 9.89
C SER A 135 -12.80 16.24 10.24
N GLY A 136 -12.89 17.56 10.07
CA GLY A 136 -14.14 18.31 10.26
C GLY A 136 -14.52 18.51 11.73
N SER A 137 -15.76 18.92 11.97
CA SER A 137 -16.30 19.19 13.31
C SER A 137 -16.95 17.95 13.90
N GLN A 138 -16.56 17.58 15.12
CA GLN A 138 -17.13 16.46 15.86
C GLN A 138 -17.68 16.92 17.21
N LEU A 139 -18.87 16.42 17.57
CA LEU A 139 -19.42 16.59 18.92
C LEU A 139 -18.58 15.74 19.88
N VAL A 140 -17.83 16.38 20.77
CA VAL A 140 -16.90 15.70 21.71
C VAL A 140 -17.41 15.68 23.14
N PHE A 141 -18.36 16.55 23.48
CA PHE A 141 -19.01 16.56 24.79
C PHE A 141 -20.46 17.03 24.67
N ARG A 142 -21.38 16.34 25.33
CA ARG A 142 -22.76 16.75 25.48
C ARG A 142 -23.27 16.44 26.88
N TYR A 143 -24.03 17.37 27.45
CA TYR A 143 -24.79 17.13 28.67
C TYR A 143 -26.22 17.64 28.50
N LEU A 144 -27.17 16.73 28.60
CA LEU A 144 -28.59 16.95 28.37
C LEU A 144 -29.37 16.71 29.65
N LYS A 145 -30.20 17.68 30.03
CA LYS A 145 -31.14 17.60 31.15
C LYS A 145 -32.55 17.61 30.61
N LYS A 146 -33.34 16.62 31.00
CA LYS A 146 -34.77 16.57 30.74
C LYS A 146 -35.56 16.50 32.05
N ASN A 147 -36.84 16.88 32.00
CA ASN A 147 -37.81 16.62 33.05
C ASN A 147 -39.13 16.11 32.48
N TRP A 148 -40.07 15.83 33.38
CA TRP A 148 -41.44 15.48 33.06
C TRP A 148 -41.49 14.19 32.23
N TRP A 149 -40.88 13.11 32.76
CA TRP A 149 -40.73 11.80 32.08
C TRP A 149 -39.98 11.85 30.74
N GLY A 150 -39.08 12.82 30.59
CA GLY A 150 -38.26 12.99 29.38
C GLY A 150 -38.94 13.77 28.25
N ALA A 151 -40.16 14.27 28.48
CA ALA A 151 -40.91 15.05 27.50
C ALA A 151 -40.31 16.44 27.26
N ASN A 152 -39.77 17.06 28.32
CA ASN A 152 -39.29 18.45 28.24
C ASN A 152 -37.77 18.51 28.38
N THR A 153 -37.12 19.20 27.43
CA THR A 153 -35.68 19.49 27.51
C THR A 153 -35.46 20.76 28.32
N GLN A 154 -34.82 20.62 29.48
CA GLN A 154 -34.45 21.77 30.32
C GLN A 154 -33.19 22.45 29.81
N SER A 155 -32.17 21.67 29.44
CA SER A 155 -30.91 22.21 28.93
C SER A 155 -30.18 21.19 28.07
N ASP A 156 -29.57 21.61 26.96
CA ASP A 156 -28.73 20.79 26.11
C ASP A 156 -27.41 21.50 25.83
N THR A 157 -26.37 21.18 26.61
CA THR A 157 -25.04 21.76 26.40
C THR A 157 -24.25 20.87 25.46
N LYS A 158 -23.79 21.42 24.34
CA LYS A 158 -22.95 20.72 23.36
C LYS A 158 -21.62 21.44 23.17
N LYS A 159 -20.53 20.68 23.02
CA LYS A 159 -19.22 21.20 22.67
C LYS A 159 -18.62 20.37 21.54
N TYR A 160 -18.07 21.09 20.56
CA TYR A 160 -17.47 20.51 19.35
C TYR A 160 -15.96 20.70 19.34
N ARG A 161 -15.24 19.85 18.61
CA ARG A 161 -13.83 20.01 18.23
C ARG A 161 -13.73 19.92 16.71
N ASN A 162 -13.00 20.84 16.10
CA ASN A 162 -12.57 20.69 14.71
C ASN A 162 -11.26 19.90 14.65
N THR A 163 -11.17 18.94 13.75
CA THR A 163 -9.95 18.20 13.42
C THR A 163 -9.53 18.54 12.00
N SER A 164 -8.25 18.85 11.78
CA SER A 164 -7.71 19.02 10.44
C SER A 164 -7.38 17.65 9.83
N SER A 165 -7.73 17.47 8.56
CA SER A 165 -7.42 16.26 7.78
C SER A 165 -5.93 15.96 7.67
N ASN A 166 -5.07 16.98 7.86
CA ASN A 166 -3.62 16.85 7.81
C ASN A 166 -3.04 16.20 9.08
N TYR A 167 -3.75 16.26 10.21
CA TYR A 167 -3.30 15.67 11.48
C TYR A 167 -4.11 14.42 11.86
N GLY A 168 -5.42 14.40 11.60
CA GLY A 168 -6.29 13.30 12.05
C GLY A 168 -6.64 13.35 13.53
N SER A 169 -7.36 12.32 14.01
CA SER A 169 -7.75 12.18 15.42
C SER A 169 -6.52 11.88 16.28
N LEU A 170 -6.33 12.67 17.34
CA LEU A 170 -5.26 12.43 18.31
C LEU A 170 -5.66 11.32 19.30
N ASP A 171 -6.94 11.31 19.71
CA ASP A 171 -7.49 10.34 20.65
C ASP A 171 -7.38 8.89 20.16
N ASN A 172 -7.44 8.69 18.83
CA ASN A 172 -7.41 7.36 18.21
C ASN A 172 -6.04 7.04 17.57
N SER A 173 -5.05 7.90 17.74
CA SER A 173 -3.72 7.64 17.18
C SER A 173 -3.09 6.38 17.78
N PRO A 174 -2.24 5.66 17.04
CA PRO A 174 -1.39 4.64 17.64
C PRO A 174 -0.55 5.25 18.76
N GLY A 175 -0.43 4.58 19.90
CA GLY A 175 0.18 5.16 21.09
C GLY A 175 -0.03 4.35 22.37
N GLY A 176 0.79 4.65 23.37
CA GLY A 176 0.56 4.18 24.75
C GLY A 176 -0.76 4.75 25.26
N PHE A 177 -1.68 3.89 25.66
CA PHE A 177 -3.03 4.30 26.07
C PHE A 177 -3.13 4.48 27.59
N PHE A 178 -4.02 5.35 28.05
CA PHE A 178 -4.32 5.47 29.47
C PHE A 178 -5.52 4.57 29.81
N ALA A 179 -5.28 3.49 30.57
CA ALA A 179 -6.23 2.41 30.86
C ALA A 179 -7.34 2.84 31.84
N THR A 180 -8.11 3.85 31.48
CA THR A 180 -9.20 4.40 32.30
C THR A 180 -10.26 3.33 32.55
N LYS A 181 -10.53 2.51 31.53
CA LYS A 181 -11.59 1.51 31.61
C LYS A 181 -11.26 0.39 32.59
N SER A 182 -10.12 -0.27 32.41
CA SER A 182 -9.74 -1.38 33.28
C SER A 182 -9.58 -0.93 34.74
N ARG A 183 -9.03 0.27 34.99
CA ARG A 183 -8.89 0.80 36.35
C ARG A 183 -10.23 0.96 37.06
N ILE A 184 -11.24 1.49 36.37
CA ILE A 184 -12.57 1.62 36.94
C ILE A 184 -13.25 0.25 37.09
N GLU A 185 -13.03 -0.66 36.14
CA GLU A 185 -13.51 -2.05 36.23
C GLU A 185 -12.91 -2.81 37.43
N ASP A 186 -11.63 -2.61 37.71
CA ASP A 186 -10.92 -3.18 38.86
C ASP A 186 -11.46 -2.61 40.19
N GLU A 187 -11.70 -1.29 40.25
CA GLU A 187 -12.28 -0.64 41.44
C GLU A 187 -13.73 -1.08 41.69
N LEU A 188 -14.57 -1.09 40.66
CA LEU A 188 -15.99 -1.41 40.77
C LEU A 188 -16.27 -2.90 40.91
N GLY A 189 -15.33 -3.74 40.46
CA GLY A 189 -15.57 -5.15 40.17
C GLY A 189 -16.40 -5.31 38.89
N GLY A 190 -16.11 -6.33 38.08
CA GLY A 190 -16.86 -6.61 36.86
C GLY A 190 -16.43 -5.76 35.66
N SER A 191 -17.26 -5.70 34.62
CA SER A 191 -16.95 -5.01 33.36
C SER A 191 -18.09 -4.10 32.91
N PHE A 192 -17.78 -3.00 32.23
CA PHE A 192 -18.78 -2.14 31.63
C PHE A 192 -19.66 -2.90 30.62
N PRO A 193 -20.95 -2.51 30.44
CA PRO A 193 -21.61 -1.38 31.10
C PRO A 193 -22.10 -1.70 32.51
N TYR A 194 -22.11 -0.68 33.37
CA TYR A 194 -22.71 -0.76 34.70
C TYR A 194 -24.12 -0.19 34.70
N PHE A 195 -25.01 -0.82 35.45
CA PHE A 195 -26.36 -0.33 35.67
C PHE A 195 -26.80 -0.50 37.13
N TYR A 196 -27.71 0.38 37.53
CA TYR A 196 -28.48 0.32 38.77
C TYR A 196 -29.93 0.64 38.43
N MET A 197 -30.87 -0.17 38.90
CA MET A 197 -32.30 0.01 38.66
C MET A 197 -33.09 -0.43 39.89
N ASN A 198 -33.64 0.54 40.64
CA ASN A 198 -34.49 0.26 41.81
C ASN A 198 -33.91 -0.81 42.76
N GLY A 199 -32.60 -0.74 43.05
CA GLY A 199 -31.90 -1.69 43.93
C GLY A 199 -31.31 -2.93 43.22
N ILE A 200 -31.63 -3.16 41.95
CA ILE A 200 -31.01 -4.21 41.12
C ILE A 200 -29.81 -3.61 40.39
N HIS A 201 -28.61 -4.18 40.55
CA HIS A 201 -27.40 -3.68 39.89
C HIS A 201 -26.45 -4.81 39.51
N ASN A 202 -25.52 -4.52 38.59
CA ASN A 202 -24.41 -5.41 38.22
C ASN A 202 -23.04 -4.90 38.71
N ILE A 203 -23.02 -3.96 39.65
CA ILE A 203 -21.79 -3.41 40.26
C ILE A 203 -21.43 -4.25 41.50
N PRO A 204 -20.44 -5.15 41.45
CA PRO A 204 -20.12 -6.08 42.53
C PRO A 204 -19.66 -5.41 43.82
N ASN A 205 -18.76 -4.42 43.73
CA ASN A 205 -18.16 -3.78 44.90
C ASN A 205 -18.94 -2.53 45.36
N LEU A 206 -20.19 -2.35 44.92
CA LEU A 206 -20.97 -1.15 45.19
C LEU A 206 -21.10 -0.86 46.70
N ASN A 207 -21.33 -1.89 47.52
CA ASN A 207 -21.50 -1.73 48.96
C ASN A 207 -20.20 -1.31 49.65
N GLU A 208 -19.06 -1.85 49.24
CA GLU A 208 -17.73 -1.51 49.80
C GLU A 208 -17.35 -0.06 49.47
N LEU A 209 -17.63 0.37 48.24
CA LEU A 209 -17.40 1.74 47.78
C LEU A 209 -18.29 2.78 48.46
N MET A 210 -19.51 2.40 48.87
CA MET A 210 -20.40 3.27 49.63
C MET A 210 -19.89 3.53 51.06
N ASP A 211 -19.11 2.61 51.63
CA ASP A 211 -18.56 2.72 52.98
C ASP A 211 -17.15 3.37 53.01
N ASP A 212 -16.42 3.38 51.90
CA ASP A 212 -15.10 4.00 51.80
C ASP A 212 -15.15 5.55 51.93
N ALA A 213 -14.30 6.13 52.77
CA ALA A 213 -14.22 7.57 53.01
C ALA A 213 -13.28 8.31 52.04
N ASP A 214 -12.38 7.60 51.35
CA ASP A 214 -11.28 8.19 50.58
C ASP A 214 -11.61 8.43 49.08
N ILE A 215 -12.74 7.90 48.59
CA ILE A 215 -13.14 8.01 47.17
C ILE A 215 -14.15 9.15 46.94
N GLY A 216 -13.94 10.29 47.60
CA GLY A 216 -14.96 11.33 47.85
C GLY A 216 -15.76 11.84 46.64
N TRP A 217 -15.16 12.02 45.46
CA TRP A 217 -15.87 12.51 44.26
C TRP A 217 -16.69 11.40 43.57
N PHE A 218 -16.16 10.17 43.55
CA PHE A 218 -16.84 9.02 42.97
C PHE A 218 -17.94 8.51 43.90
N LYS A 219 -17.75 8.62 45.22
CA LYS A 219 -18.80 8.41 46.23
C LYS A 219 -19.92 9.45 46.13
N GLN A 220 -19.66 10.73 45.82
CA GLN A 220 -20.73 11.70 45.52
C GLN A 220 -21.49 11.36 44.23
N PHE A 221 -20.81 10.81 43.23
CA PHE A 221 -21.40 10.29 42.01
C PHE A 221 -22.24 9.01 42.26
N LEU A 222 -21.73 8.05 43.04
CA LEU A 222 -22.42 6.83 43.46
C LEU A 222 -23.56 7.13 44.46
N MET A 223 -23.44 8.12 45.33
CA MET A 223 -24.53 8.61 46.18
C MET A 223 -25.61 9.33 45.38
N ALA A 224 -25.25 9.91 44.22
CA ALA A 224 -26.24 10.34 43.24
C ALA A 224 -26.91 9.16 42.52
N LEU A 225 -26.48 7.90 42.73
CA LEU A 225 -27.16 6.67 42.29
C LEU A 225 -28.23 6.18 43.28
N ILE A 226 -28.73 7.02 44.20
CA ILE A 226 -30.10 6.87 44.73
C ILE A 226 -31.08 7.30 43.60
N VAL A 227 -31.02 6.56 42.49
CA VAL A 227 -31.74 6.79 41.22
C VAL A 227 -32.73 5.66 40.98
N ASP A 228 -33.79 5.91 40.22
CA ASP A 228 -34.65 4.82 39.73
C ASP A 228 -33.91 4.01 38.65
N LEU A 229 -33.05 4.67 37.86
CA LEU A 229 -32.15 4.05 36.90
C LEU A 229 -30.84 4.86 36.75
N GLY A 230 -29.70 4.16 36.79
CA GLY A 230 -28.39 4.67 36.40
C GLY A 230 -27.76 3.70 35.41
N TYR A 231 -27.17 4.21 34.33
CA TYR A 231 -26.45 3.44 33.33
C TYR A 231 -25.18 4.18 32.94
N ILE A 232 -24.04 3.47 32.95
CA ILE A 232 -22.75 4.02 32.55
C ILE A 232 -22.10 3.02 31.61
N ASN A 233 -21.62 3.51 30.49
CA ASN A 233 -20.84 2.72 29.56
C ASN A 233 -19.56 3.46 29.19
N LEU A 234 -18.43 2.79 29.37
CA LEU A 234 -17.12 3.22 28.93
C LEU A 234 -16.61 2.18 27.94
N THR A 235 -16.40 2.62 26.70
CA THR A 235 -16.20 1.71 25.57
C THR A 235 -14.75 1.26 25.44
N ASP A 236 -13.83 2.22 25.35
CA ASP A 236 -12.40 2.01 25.14
C ASP A 236 -11.57 3.13 25.78
N ASP A 237 -10.26 2.94 25.81
CA ASP A 237 -9.27 3.95 26.22
C ASP A 237 -8.83 4.84 25.04
N PHE A 238 -8.29 6.02 25.34
CA PHE A 238 -7.70 6.91 24.35
C PHE A 238 -6.17 6.81 24.34
N SER A 239 -5.58 7.16 23.19
CA SER A 239 -4.13 7.34 23.07
C SER A 239 -3.66 8.50 23.95
N PHE A 240 -2.79 8.19 24.91
CA PHE A 240 -2.24 9.16 25.86
C PHE A 240 -0.87 9.65 25.40
N VAL A 241 0.02 8.75 25.00
CA VAL A 241 1.29 9.11 24.33
C VAL A 241 1.28 8.55 22.91
N PRO A 242 1.00 9.38 21.88
CA PRO A 242 1.06 8.93 20.50
C PRO A 242 2.44 8.38 20.15
N SER A 243 2.52 7.30 19.35
CA SER A 243 3.80 6.66 19.00
C SER A 243 4.77 7.63 18.32
N LYS A 244 4.27 8.53 17.45
CA LYS A 244 5.05 9.62 16.86
C LYS A 244 5.66 10.57 17.90
N SER A 245 4.96 10.78 19.01
CA SER A 245 5.49 11.56 20.13
C SER A 245 6.54 10.77 20.90
N ALA A 246 6.26 9.50 21.21
CA ALA A 246 7.14 8.62 21.95
C ALA A 246 8.50 8.38 21.27
N ILE A 247 8.51 8.28 19.93
CA ILE A 247 9.73 8.13 19.14
C ILE A 247 10.35 9.47 18.71
N ALA A 248 9.83 10.62 19.16
CA ALA A 248 10.27 11.94 18.72
C ALA A 248 10.28 12.12 17.18
N PHE A 249 9.31 11.53 16.48
CA PHE A 249 9.23 11.43 15.03
C PHE A 249 9.36 12.78 14.30
N SER A 250 10.34 12.93 13.41
CA SER A 250 10.65 14.16 12.67
C SER A 250 10.29 14.13 11.17
N GLY A 251 9.62 13.07 10.70
CA GLY A 251 9.20 12.95 9.30
C GLY A 251 8.15 13.98 8.84
N SER A 252 7.95 14.07 7.53
CA SER A 252 7.15 15.14 6.89
C SER A 252 5.63 14.95 6.99
N ASN A 253 5.16 13.72 7.21
CA ASN A 253 3.74 13.44 7.31
C ASN A 253 3.24 13.76 8.73
N ASN A 254 2.29 14.70 8.81
CA ASN A 254 1.74 15.20 10.06
C ASN A 254 0.59 14.37 10.63
N GLN A 255 0.14 13.31 9.93
CA GLN A 255 -0.97 12.49 10.40
C GLN A 255 -0.54 11.63 11.59
N TRP A 256 -1.26 11.73 12.70
CA TRP A 256 -0.98 10.94 13.90
C TRP A 256 -1.17 9.44 13.70
N ARG A 257 -2.04 9.04 12.76
CA ARG A 257 -2.36 7.65 12.43
C ARG A 257 -1.47 7.01 11.35
N GLU A 258 -0.42 7.70 10.90
CA GLU A 258 0.47 7.15 9.88
C GLU A 258 1.06 5.81 10.33
N ASN A 259 1.04 4.81 9.44
CA ASN A 259 1.86 3.63 9.61
C ASN A 259 3.33 4.00 9.33
N ILE A 260 4.09 4.15 10.41
CA ILE A 260 5.54 4.41 10.39
C ILE A 260 6.35 3.14 10.69
N GLY A 261 5.68 2.00 10.91
CA GLY A 261 6.32 0.73 11.23
C GLY A 261 7.01 0.08 10.06
N CYS A 262 6.65 0.44 8.84
CA CYS A 262 7.12 -0.26 7.65
C CYS A 262 8.42 0.28 7.03
N ARG A 263 9.13 1.15 7.74
CA ARG A 263 10.46 1.66 7.36
C ARG A 263 11.32 1.83 8.62
N ASP A 264 12.63 1.74 8.44
CA ASP A 264 13.60 2.02 9.51
C ASP A 264 13.73 3.54 9.70
N LEU A 265 13.18 4.04 10.81
CA LEU A 265 13.17 5.47 11.14
C LEU A 265 14.55 6.02 11.48
N VAL A 266 15.46 5.16 11.98
CA VAL A 266 16.84 5.55 12.29
C VAL A 266 17.57 5.85 10.98
N CYS A 267 17.48 4.91 10.02
CA CYS A 267 18.11 5.10 8.72
C CYS A 267 17.52 6.27 7.93
N THR A 268 16.21 6.49 7.98
CA THR A 268 15.59 7.65 7.29
C THR A 268 15.85 8.98 7.98
N GLY A 269 16.47 8.99 9.18
CA GLY A 269 16.69 10.21 9.96
C GLY A 269 15.41 10.83 10.51
N GLU A 270 14.34 10.03 10.61
CA GLU A 270 13.03 10.45 11.12
C GLU A 270 12.90 10.31 12.64
N THR A 271 13.98 9.93 13.32
CA THR A 271 14.08 9.82 14.78
C THR A 271 15.49 10.20 15.25
N PRO A 272 15.64 10.84 16.42
CA PRO A 272 16.96 11.12 17.01
C PRO A 272 17.56 9.93 17.77
N PHE A 273 16.84 8.81 17.89
CA PHE A 273 17.29 7.61 18.58
C PHE A 273 18.14 6.71 17.67
N ASP A 274 19.12 6.02 18.24
CA ASP A 274 19.98 5.06 17.55
C ASP A 274 19.30 3.70 17.31
N SER A 275 18.26 3.40 18.08
CA SER A 275 17.42 2.22 17.91
C SER A 275 16.10 2.39 18.66
N TYR A 276 15.10 1.57 18.32
CA TYR A 276 13.83 1.60 19.01
C TYR A 276 13.07 0.27 19.02
N TYR A 277 12.34 0.08 20.12
CA TYR A 277 11.32 -0.95 20.25
C TYR A 277 9.93 -0.33 20.15
N ALA A 278 9.05 -0.98 19.40
CA ALA A 278 7.62 -0.71 19.45
C ALA A 278 6.85 -2.04 19.40
N PRO A 279 5.72 -2.19 20.09
CA PRO A 279 4.88 -3.38 19.99
C PRO A 279 4.01 -3.37 18.73
N THR A 280 3.44 -4.53 18.36
CA THR A 280 2.47 -4.62 17.25
C THR A 280 1.10 -4.06 17.63
N GLN A 281 0.74 -4.16 18.90
CA GLN A 281 -0.51 -3.66 19.49
C GLN A 281 -0.20 -2.58 20.52
N ASN A 282 -1.08 -1.60 20.64
CA ASN A 282 -0.96 -0.56 21.66
C ASN A 282 -1.06 -1.19 23.07
N GLN A 283 -0.16 -0.77 23.96
CA GLN A 283 -0.04 -1.20 25.36
C GLN A 283 -0.34 -0.01 26.30
N GLU A 284 -0.64 -0.29 27.58
CA GLU A 284 -0.89 0.77 28.56
C GLU A 284 0.37 1.64 28.72
N HIS A 285 0.21 2.96 28.79
CA HIS A 285 1.31 3.90 28.99
C HIS A 285 2.16 3.52 30.22
N ALA A 286 3.47 3.50 30.04
CA ALA A 286 4.44 3.15 31.08
C ALA A 286 4.33 1.72 31.69
N SER A 287 3.60 0.80 31.04
CA SER A 287 3.55 -0.61 31.44
C SER A 287 4.68 -1.43 30.84
N LEU A 288 5.26 -2.35 31.62
CA LEU A 288 6.35 -3.22 31.17
C LEU A 288 5.80 -4.53 30.61
N HIS A 289 6.17 -4.85 29.37
CA HIS A 289 5.80 -6.09 28.68
C HIS A 289 7.04 -6.92 28.37
N ASN A 290 6.91 -8.25 28.41
CA ASN A 290 8.03 -9.18 28.29
C ASN A 290 8.89 -8.93 27.04
N ASP A 291 8.28 -8.71 25.87
CA ASP A 291 9.03 -8.51 24.62
C ASP A 291 9.87 -7.23 24.64
N GLY A 292 9.28 -6.12 25.11
CA GLY A 292 9.99 -4.84 25.24
C GLY A 292 11.08 -4.89 26.32
N VAL A 293 10.81 -5.57 27.43
CA VAL A 293 11.80 -5.79 28.50
C VAL A 293 12.95 -6.64 28.00
N ASN A 294 12.69 -7.72 27.27
CA ASN A 294 13.72 -8.59 26.70
C ASN A 294 14.61 -7.83 25.72
N TRP A 295 14.01 -7.03 24.83
CA TRP A 295 14.75 -6.16 23.92
C TRP A 295 15.62 -5.14 24.68
N LEU A 296 15.07 -4.50 25.72
CA LEU A 296 15.79 -3.51 26.52
C LEU A 296 16.94 -4.13 27.31
N LEU A 297 16.76 -5.34 27.85
CA LEU A 297 17.82 -6.06 28.56
C LEU A 297 18.99 -6.42 27.62
N GLN A 298 18.75 -6.66 26.32
CA GLN A 298 19.85 -6.85 25.37
C GLN A 298 20.68 -5.59 25.21
N GLU A 299 20.04 -4.42 25.05
CA GLU A 299 20.74 -3.13 24.98
C GLU A 299 21.53 -2.82 26.26
N ILE A 300 20.94 -3.09 27.44
CA ILE A 300 21.62 -2.93 28.74
C ILE A 300 22.85 -3.84 28.85
N ASN A 301 22.79 -5.05 28.30
CA ASN A 301 23.91 -6.00 28.29
C ASN A 301 24.97 -5.69 27.20
N GLY A 302 24.83 -4.58 26.47
CA GLY A 302 25.74 -4.19 25.38
C GLY A 302 25.49 -4.91 24.06
N ASN A 303 24.44 -5.72 23.96
CA ASN A 303 24.01 -6.36 22.73
C ASN A 303 23.08 -5.42 21.97
N HIS A 304 23.66 -4.49 21.20
CA HIS A 304 22.89 -3.51 20.42
C HIS A 304 21.84 -4.19 19.53
N GLN A 305 20.61 -3.69 19.63
CA GLN A 305 19.47 -4.19 18.89
C GLN A 305 19.18 -3.31 17.67
N SER A 306 18.67 -3.94 16.62
CA SER A 306 18.13 -3.22 15.47
C SER A 306 16.79 -2.55 15.81
N PRO A 307 16.46 -1.43 15.14
CA PRO A 307 15.16 -0.80 15.29
C PRO A 307 14.03 -1.72 14.82
N THR A 308 12.87 -1.58 15.45
CA THR A 308 11.69 -2.39 15.12
C THR A 308 11.09 -1.95 13.79
N VAL A 309 11.00 -2.87 12.83
CA VAL A 309 10.38 -2.65 11.52
C VAL A 309 9.37 -3.76 11.24
N TYR A 310 8.17 -3.37 10.84
CA TYR A 310 7.03 -4.24 10.56
C TYR A 310 6.62 -4.20 9.08
N GLY A 311 6.61 -5.38 8.44
CA GLY A 311 6.11 -5.55 7.08
C GLY A 311 6.98 -4.89 5.99
N SER A 312 6.49 -4.93 4.76
CA SER A 312 7.19 -4.49 3.55
C SER A 312 6.53 -3.25 2.96
N CYS A 313 6.89 -2.04 3.43
CA CYS A 313 6.61 -0.87 2.61
C CYS A 313 7.72 -0.75 1.56
N ASN A 314 7.34 -0.85 0.28
CA ASN A 314 8.18 -0.45 -0.85
C ASN A 314 8.41 1.07 -0.82
N THR A 315 9.15 1.57 0.16
CA THR A 315 9.70 2.94 0.12
C THR A 315 10.98 2.99 -0.71
N THR A 316 11.66 1.84 -0.82
CA THR A 316 12.84 1.69 -1.66
C THR A 316 12.44 1.25 -3.07
N SER A 317 12.52 2.19 -4.01
CA SER A 317 12.33 1.97 -5.44
C SER A 317 13.67 2.01 -6.14
N ILE A 318 13.76 1.32 -7.28
CA ILE A 318 14.94 1.41 -8.14
C ILE A 318 14.70 2.54 -9.16
N ILE A 319 15.55 3.56 -9.08
CA ILE A 319 15.55 4.75 -9.93
C ILE A 319 16.51 4.52 -11.11
N GLY A 320 16.08 4.95 -12.30
CA GLY A 320 16.86 4.85 -13.53
C GLY A 320 15.96 4.66 -14.75
N ASP A 321 16.58 4.54 -15.92
CA ASP A 321 15.90 4.50 -17.21
C ASP A 321 14.92 3.31 -17.33
N ASN A 322 13.72 3.57 -17.86
CA ASN A 322 12.73 2.52 -18.05
C ASN A 322 13.02 1.61 -19.25
N ARG A 323 14.14 1.81 -19.98
CA ARG A 323 14.50 1.12 -21.21
C ARG A 323 15.99 0.82 -21.28
N ILE A 324 16.34 -0.35 -21.83
CA ILE A 324 17.71 -0.70 -22.22
C ILE A 324 17.63 -1.42 -23.57
N CYS A 325 18.13 -0.78 -24.62
CA CYS A 325 18.20 -1.42 -25.94
C CYS A 325 19.45 -2.31 -26.04
N TYR A 326 19.52 -3.15 -27.09
CA TYR A 326 20.63 -4.08 -27.28
C TYR A 326 22.00 -3.38 -27.20
N ASN A 327 22.94 -4.02 -26.50
CA ASN A 327 24.32 -3.54 -26.26
C ASN A 327 24.42 -2.21 -25.46
N GLN A 328 23.31 -1.66 -24.96
CA GLN A 328 23.34 -0.50 -24.07
C GLN A 328 23.65 -0.92 -22.63
N THR A 329 24.36 -0.03 -21.92
CA THR A 329 24.68 -0.15 -20.50
C THR A 329 23.99 0.97 -19.74
N LYS A 330 23.30 0.64 -18.65
CA LYS A 330 22.61 1.60 -17.78
C LYS A 330 22.88 1.30 -16.31
N THR A 331 22.90 2.36 -15.51
CA THR A 331 23.05 2.28 -14.05
C THR A 331 21.75 2.67 -13.38
N TYR A 332 21.41 1.94 -12.32
CA TYR A 332 20.21 2.12 -11.53
C TYR A 332 20.58 2.26 -10.05
N THR A 333 19.88 3.12 -9.34
CA THR A 333 20.16 3.44 -7.93
C THR A 333 18.93 3.19 -7.07
N LEU A 334 19.12 2.81 -5.81
CA LEU A 334 18.04 2.69 -4.84
C LEU A 334 17.67 4.06 -4.29
N SER A 335 16.37 4.30 -4.08
CA SER A 335 15.88 5.57 -3.53
C SER A 335 16.22 5.78 -2.05
N ASN A 336 16.50 4.72 -1.29
CA ASN A 336 17.14 4.76 0.03
C ASN A 336 17.91 3.45 0.30
N GLN A 337 18.79 3.42 1.31
CA GLN A 337 19.58 2.22 1.66
C GLN A 337 19.17 1.59 2.99
N CYS A 338 17.92 1.77 3.41
CA CYS A 338 17.52 1.49 4.79
C CYS A 338 17.21 0.04 5.14
N ASN A 339 17.49 -0.89 4.24
CA ASN A 339 17.19 -2.31 4.40
C ASN A 339 18.44 -3.20 4.52
N GLY A 340 19.62 -2.60 4.77
CA GLY A 340 20.88 -3.32 4.98
C GLY A 340 21.63 -3.67 3.70
N SER A 341 22.41 -4.75 3.72
CA SER A 341 23.19 -5.20 2.56
C SER A 341 22.29 -5.64 1.42
N VAL A 342 22.62 -5.26 0.18
CA VAL A 342 21.80 -5.54 -0.99
C VAL A 342 22.47 -6.57 -1.88
N THR A 343 21.72 -7.61 -2.22
CA THR A 343 22.07 -8.56 -3.27
C THR A 343 21.21 -8.29 -4.50
N TRP A 344 21.84 -8.15 -5.66
CA TRP A 344 21.14 -7.85 -6.90
C TRP A 344 20.88 -9.11 -7.74
N SER A 345 19.71 -9.15 -8.37
CA SER A 345 19.30 -10.17 -9.33
C SER A 345 18.74 -9.52 -10.59
N LYS A 346 18.72 -10.25 -11.71
CA LYS A 346 18.29 -9.75 -13.03
C LYS A 346 17.60 -10.84 -13.86
N SER A 347 16.93 -10.46 -14.94
CA SER A 347 16.41 -11.38 -15.96
C SER A 347 17.50 -11.92 -16.90
N SER A 348 17.25 -13.01 -17.62
CA SER A 348 18.23 -13.64 -18.53
C SER A 348 18.83 -12.69 -19.58
N ASN A 349 18.05 -11.70 -20.05
CA ASN A 349 18.41 -10.76 -21.12
C ASN A 349 19.43 -9.68 -20.70
N LEU A 350 19.78 -9.61 -19.41
CA LEU A 350 20.71 -8.64 -18.85
C LEU A 350 21.95 -9.31 -18.28
N GLN A 351 23.05 -8.57 -18.23
CA GLN A 351 24.28 -8.92 -17.52
C GLN A 351 24.60 -7.83 -16.51
N ILE A 352 24.95 -8.22 -15.28
CA ILE A 352 25.47 -7.30 -14.26
C ILE A 352 26.94 -7.03 -14.59
N LEU A 353 27.31 -5.77 -14.78
CA LEU A 353 28.70 -5.35 -14.96
C LEU A 353 29.35 -4.96 -13.64
N SER A 354 28.60 -4.27 -12.78
CA SER A 354 29.00 -3.94 -11.41
C SER A 354 27.77 -3.73 -10.55
N SER A 355 27.92 -3.88 -9.23
CA SER A 355 26.86 -3.64 -8.26
C SER A 355 27.45 -3.38 -6.88
N ASP A 356 26.79 -2.55 -6.09
CA ASP A 356 27.05 -2.34 -4.67
C ASP A 356 25.73 -2.25 -3.89
N ASN A 357 25.78 -1.82 -2.63
CA ASN A 357 24.60 -1.73 -1.77
C ASN A 357 23.59 -0.64 -2.18
N SER A 358 23.96 0.27 -3.08
CA SER A 358 23.14 1.42 -3.52
C SER A 358 22.74 1.34 -4.97
N GLN A 359 23.53 0.67 -5.82
CA GLN A 359 23.37 0.72 -7.26
C GLN A 359 23.74 -0.57 -7.98
N ILE A 360 23.22 -0.71 -9.19
CA ILE A 360 23.54 -1.78 -10.12
C ILE A 360 23.75 -1.20 -11.52
N THR A 361 24.81 -1.62 -12.19
CA THR A 361 25.04 -1.34 -13.61
C THR A 361 24.83 -2.61 -14.41
N VAL A 362 23.87 -2.57 -15.34
CA VAL A 362 23.50 -3.71 -16.20
C VAL A 362 23.67 -3.37 -17.68
N LYS A 363 24.00 -4.39 -18.46
CA LYS A 363 24.11 -4.34 -19.92
C LYS A 363 23.14 -5.32 -20.56
N SER A 364 22.47 -4.91 -21.64
CA SER A 364 21.68 -5.83 -22.47
C SER A 364 22.60 -6.69 -23.34
N ILE A 365 22.43 -8.01 -23.28
CA ILE A 365 23.32 -8.99 -23.95
C ILE A 365 22.73 -9.60 -25.23
N ASN A 366 21.44 -9.41 -25.48
CA ASN A 366 20.75 -9.90 -26.67
C ASN A 366 19.66 -8.90 -27.10
N GLN A 367 19.22 -9.00 -28.36
CA GLN A 367 17.99 -8.32 -28.77
C GLN A 367 16.82 -9.09 -28.15
N TYR A 368 16.03 -8.45 -27.29
CA TYR A 368 14.89 -9.08 -26.62
C TYR A 368 13.59 -8.28 -26.85
N THR A 369 12.48 -9.01 -26.96
CA THR A 369 11.12 -8.48 -27.03
C THR A 369 10.48 -8.46 -25.65
N GLY A 370 9.65 -7.46 -25.38
CA GLY A 370 8.91 -7.33 -24.12
C GLY A 370 9.72 -6.66 -23.00
N SER A 371 9.75 -7.29 -21.83
CA SER A 371 10.36 -6.70 -20.62
C SER A 371 11.48 -7.55 -20.04
N ALA A 372 12.51 -6.86 -19.54
CA ALA A 372 13.52 -7.37 -18.65
C ALA A 372 13.26 -6.84 -17.23
N TRP A 373 13.97 -7.35 -16.24
CA TRP A 373 13.85 -6.85 -14.87
C TRP A 373 15.17 -6.90 -14.12
N ILE A 374 15.28 -6.01 -13.13
CA ILE A 374 16.30 -6.03 -12.08
C ILE A 374 15.61 -6.03 -10.73
N LYS A 375 16.19 -6.72 -9.75
CA LYS A 375 15.65 -6.91 -8.41
C LYS A 375 16.74 -6.69 -7.38
N ALA A 376 16.50 -5.83 -6.41
CA ALA A 376 17.33 -5.68 -5.23
C ALA A 376 16.71 -6.51 -4.09
N ILE A 377 17.50 -7.37 -3.48
CA ILE A 377 17.13 -8.27 -2.38
C ILE A 377 17.89 -7.82 -1.14
N TYR A 378 17.16 -7.55 -0.07
CA TYR A 378 17.69 -6.98 1.16
C TYR A 378 18.00 -8.08 2.20
N SER A 379 18.89 -7.80 3.15
CA SER A 379 19.27 -8.77 4.20
C SER A 379 18.11 -9.21 5.10
N ASN A 380 17.05 -8.40 5.19
CA ASN A 380 15.82 -8.74 5.91
C ASN A 380 14.86 -9.65 5.10
N GLY A 381 15.27 -10.13 3.92
CA GLY A 381 14.48 -10.99 3.03
C GLY A 381 13.49 -10.27 2.12
N GLN A 382 13.36 -8.94 2.21
CA GLN A 382 12.52 -8.15 1.32
C GLN A 382 13.17 -7.97 -0.06
N SER A 383 12.37 -7.60 -1.07
CA SER A 383 12.92 -7.22 -2.37
C SER A 383 12.09 -6.17 -3.09
N THR A 384 12.75 -5.35 -3.90
CA THR A 384 12.10 -4.41 -4.84
C THR A 384 12.52 -4.75 -6.26
N THR A 385 11.61 -4.64 -7.22
CA THR A 385 11.84 -5.03 -8.62
C THR A 385 11.50 -3.86 -9.55
N LYS A 386 12.36 -3.63 -10.55
CA LYS A 386 12.09 -2.68 -11.64
C LYS A 386 12.05 -3.43 -12.97
N ASN A 387 10.95 -3.24 -13.69
CA ASN A 387 10.80 -3.69 -15.06
C ASN A 387 11.43 -2.69 -16.03
N ILE A 388 12.08 -3.22 -17.06
CA ILE A 388 12.85 -2.50 -18.07
C ILE A 388 12.35 -2.93 -19.45
N VAL A 389 12.00 -1.98 -20.29
CA VAL A 389 11.40 -2.23 -21.62
C VAL A 389 12.47 -2.49 -22.67
N GLY A 390 12.27 -3.51 -23.52
CA GLY A 390 13.04 -3.83 -24.72
C GLY A 390 12.31 -3.46 -26.01
N LYS A 391 12.39 -4.32 -27.05
CA LYS A 391 11.54 -4.17 -28.26
C LYS A 391 10.06 -4.41 -27.93
N PRO A 392 9.11 -3.87 -28.72
CA PRO A 392 7.69 -4.08 -28.48
C PRO A 392 7.28 -5.56 -28.36
N SER A 393 6.30 -5.87 -27.52
CA SER A 393 5.72 -7.20 -27.40
C SER A 393 4.21 -7.10 -27.37
N TYR A 394 3.59 -7.80 -28.31
CA TYR A 394 2.16 -7.79 -28.55
C TYR A 394 1.73 -9.10 -29.21
N THR A 395 0.42 -9.31 -29.22
CA THR A 395 -0.30 -10.26 -30.05
C THR A 395 -1.36 -9.49 -30.84
N TYR A 396 -2.17 -10.18 -31.63
CA TYR A 396 -3.38 -9.62 -32.20
C TYR A 396 -4.59 -10.47 -31.80
N GLU A 397 -5.75 -9.83 -31.77
CA GLU A 397 -7.06 -10.46 -31.63
C GLU A 397 -7.92 -10.04 -32.82
N THR A 398 -8.92 -10.85 -33.16
CA THR A 398 -9.83 -10.58 -34.28
C THR A 398 -11.27 -10.56 -33.82
N ASN A 399 -12.08 -9.63 -34.31
CA ASN A 399 -13.50 -9.52 -33.99
C ASN A 399 -14.29 -9.07 -35.22
N GLY A 400 -15.45 -9.64 -35.51
CA GLY A 400 -16.23 -9.22 -36.68
C GLY A 400 -17.28 -10.22 -37.16
N ASP A 401 -18.01 -9.82 -38.21
CA ASP A 401 -19.20 -10.50 -38.72
C ASP A 401 -19.02 -11.06 -40.13
N GLY A 402 -17.89 -11.72 -40.41
CA GLY A 402 -17.63 -12.42 -41.68
C GLY A 402 -17.51 -11.52 -42.93
N HIS A 403 -18.16 -10.38 -43.01
CA HIS A 403 -17.90 -9.42 -44.08
C HIS A 403 -16.78 -8.45 -43.68
N PHE A 404 -16.76 -8.07 -42.40
CA PHE A 404 -15.81 -7.14 -41.81
C PHE A 404 -15.17 -7.79 -40.59
N ILE A 405 -13.84 -7.88 -40.57
CA ILE A 405 -13.08 -8.39 -39.42
C ILE A 405 -12.08 -7.32 -38.97
N ASP A 406 -12.26 -6.87 -37.74
CA ASP A 406 -11.32 -6.03 -37.01
C ASP A 406 -10.14 -6.87 -36.53
N ILE A 407 -8.94 -6.30 -36.63
CA ILE A 407 -7.69 -6.85 -36.13
C ILE A 407 -7.14 -5.85 -35.13
N ASP A 408 -7.20 -6.19 -33.84
CA ASP A 408 -6.73 -5.34 -32.75
C ASP A 408 -5.41 -5.86 -32.19
N LEU A 409 -4.40 -5.00 -32.13
CA LEU A 409 -3.14 -5.35 -31.49
C LEU A 409 -3.30 -5.28 -29.98
N VAL A 410 -2.91 -6.34 -29.29
CA VAL A 410 -3.02 -6.47 -27.83
C VAL A 410 -1.64 -6.57 -27.22
N SER A 411 -1.33 -5.66 -26.28
CA SER A 411 -0.02 -5.61 -25.64
C SER A 411 0.22 -6.81 -24.72
N GLN A 412 1.44 -7.36 -24.72
CA GLN A 412 1.83 -8.47 -23.85
C GLN A 412 2.73 -7.98 -22.70
N GLY A 413 2.34 -8.28 -21.46
CA GLY A 413 3.07 -7.91 -20.24
C GLY A 413 2.92 -6.45 -19.81
N LEU A 414 3.56 -5.51 -20.51
CA LEU A 414 3.44 -4.07 -20.26
C LEU A 414 2.46 -3.44 -21.26
N ASN A 415 1.69 -2.43 -20.85
CA ASN A 415 0.78 -1.76 -21.79
C ASN A 415 1.54 -0.92 -22.86
N PHE A 416 0.90 -0.58 -23.97
CA PHE A 416 1.57 0.12 -25.08
C PHE A 416 2.19 1.48 -24.68
N ALA A 417 1.57 2.22 -23.76
CA ALA A 417 2.13 3.48 -23.28
C ALA A 417 3.44 3.26 -22.51
N GLN A 418 3.49 2.23 -21.66
CA GLN A 418 4.71 1.83 -20.95
C GLN A 418 5.78 1.33 -21.92
N GLN A 419 5.40 0.54 -22.93
CA GLN A 419 6.29 0.06 -23.98
C GLN A 419 6.83 1.18 -24.89
N GLY A 420 6.15 2.33 -24.93
CA GLY A 420 6.58 3.52 -25.68
C GLY A 420 6.51 3.34 -27.18
N ILE A 421 5.43 2.76 -27.68
CA ILE A 421 5.21 2.56 -29.10
C ILE A 421 5.23 3.91 -29.82
N THR A 422 6.05 4.03 -30.85
CA THR A 422 6.20 5.25 -31.66
C THR A 422 5.56 5.12 -33.04
N SER A 423 5.40 3.90 -33.55
CA SER A 423 4.75 3.63 -34.83
C SER A 423 4.19 2.22 -34.89
N ALA A 424 3.11 2.07 -35.65
CA ALA A 424 2.52 0.80 -36.05
C ALA A 424 2.33 0.82 -37.58
N ILE A 425 2.86 -0.20 -38.25
CA ILE A 425 2.83 -0.35 -39.71
C ILE A 425 2.13 -1.66 -40.01
N TRP A 426 1.23 -1.64 -40.99
CA TRP A 426 0.48 -2.80 -41.43
C TRP A 426 0.79 -3.05 -42.90
N GLN A 427 1.17 -4.29 -43.23
CA GLN A 427 1.48 -4.69 -44.60
C GLN A 427 0.71 -5.96 -44.95
N GLN A 428 -0.16 -5.87 -45.96
CA GLN A 428 -0.75 -7.06 -46.54
C GLN A 428 0.29 -7.80 -47.39
N THR A 429 0.42 -9.10 -47.16
CA THR A 429 1.38 -9.99 -47.83
C THR A 429 0.70 -11.01 -48.75
N GLY A 430 -0.60 -11.23 -48.58
CA GLY A 430 -1.41 -12.15 -49.38
C GLY A 430 -2.89 -12.08 -49.04
N GLY A 431 -3.69 -12.94 -49.68
CA GLY A 431 -5.13 -13.01 -49.45
C GLY A 431 -6.00 -12.62 -50.65
N THR A 432 -7.28 -12.98 -50.57
CA THR A 432 -8.34 -12.59 -51.51
C THR A 432 -9.15 -11.39 -51.02
N GLY A 433 -9.03 -11.04 -49.74
CA GLY A 433 -9.57 -9.81 -49.15
C GLY A 433 -8.61 -8.63 -49.23
N THR A 434 -9.04 -7.48 -48.70
CA THR A 434 -8.29 -6.24 -48.66
C THR A 434 -8.11 -5.77 -47.21
N LEU A 435 -6.87 -5.39 -46.85
CA LEU A 435 -6.52 -4.79 -45.58
C LEU A 435 -6.64 -3.25 -45.63
N TYR A 436 -7.30 -2.67 -44.64
CA TYR A 436 -7.43 -1.24 -44.43
C TYR A 436 -6.85 -0.88 -43.07
N ALA A 437 -5.75 -0.16 -43.07
CA ALA A 437 -5.11 0.31 -41.85
C ALA A 437 -4.68 1.76 -42.00
N SER A 438 -4.93 2.57 -40.98
CA SER A 438 -4.36 3.91 -40.90
C SER A 438 -2.94 3.82 -40.35
N ASN A 439 -2.04 4.64 -40.89
CA ASN A 439 -0.65 4.67 -40.42
C ASN A 439 -0.60 5.07 -38.93
N GLY A 440 0.08 4.27 -38.10
CA GLY A 440 0.15 4.46 -36.65
C GLY A 440 -1.05 3.93 -35.86
N SER A 441 -2.05 3.32 -36.52
CA SER A 441 -3.18 2.68 -35.83
C SER A 441 -2.76 1.36 -35.18
N LEU A 442 -3.22 1.14 -33.94
CA LEU A 442 -3.09 -0.15 -33.25
C LEU A 442 -4.15 -1.17 -33.67
N SER A 443 -5.02 -0.79 -34.61
CA SER A 443 -6.02 -1.65 -35.21
C SER A 443 -6.05 -1.51 -36.73
N ALA A 444 -6.47 -2.58 -37.40
CA ALA A 444 -6.70 -2.64 -38.82
C ALA A 444 -8.01 -3.37 -39.13
N HIS A 445 -8.53 -3.18 -40.34
CA HIS A 445 -9.76 -3.81 -40.81
C HIS A 445 -9.46 -4.67 -42.02
N ALA A 446 -9.95 -5.90 -42.03
CA ALA A 446 -9.92 -6.78 -43.19
C ALA A 446 -11.35 -6.92 -43.76
N MET A 447 -11.49 -6.78 -45.08
CA MET A 447 -12.76 -6.94 -45.79
C MET A 447 -12.62 -7.85 -46.99
N GLY A 448 -13.65 -8.62 -47.28
CA GLY A 448 -13.73 -9.43 -48.50
C GLY A 448 -15.14 -9.65 -49.00
N SER A 449 -15.31 -10.57 -49.96
CA SER A 449 -16.59 -10.81 -50.63
C SER A 449 -17.68 -11.27 -49.66
N GLN A 450 -18.92 -10.82 -49.85
CA GLN A 450 -20.08 -11.23 -49.05
C GLN A 450 -20.57 -12.65 -49.37
N SER A 451 -20.21 -13.19 -50.53
CA SER A 451 -20.79 -14.43 -51.08
C SER A 451 -19.79 -15.58 -51.26
N GLY A 452 -18.55 -15.42 -50.78
CA GLY A 452 -17.53 -16.46 -50.84
C GLY A 452 -16.48 -16.28 -49.74
N GLY A 453 -15.90 -17.39 -49.28
CA GLY A 453 -14.83 -17.35 -48.28
C GLY A 453 -13.64 -16.51 -48.76
N TRP A 454 -13.10 -15.69 -47.86
CA TRP A 454 -11.96 -14.83 -48.13
C TRP A 454 -10.97 -14.88 -46.98
N TYR A 455 -9.71 -14.54 -47.26
CA TYR A 455 -8.68 -14.42 -46.24
C TYR A 455 -7.74 -13.26 -46.53
N VAL A 456 -7.04 -12.81 -45.50
CA VAL A 456 -5.99 -11.78 -45.57
C VAL A 456 -4.80 -12.27 -44.75
N ASP A 457 -3.63 -12.33 -45.40
CA ASP A 457 -2.34 -12.54 -44.74
C ASP A 457 -1.61 -11.19 -44.66
N GLY A 458 -1.03 -10.88 -43.51
CA GLY A 458 -0.22 -9.68 -43.39
C GLY A 458 0.79 -9.73 -42.25
N VAL A 459 1.57 -8.67 -42.16
CA VAL A 459 2.52 -8.42 -41.08
C VAL A 459 2.16 -7.09 -40.44
N ALA A 460 1.97 -7.11 -39.12
CA ALA A 460 1.93 -5.92 -38.30
C ALA A 460 3.32 -5.68 -37.71
N THR A 461 3.82 -4.46 -37.76
CA THR A 461 5.13 -4.07 -37.23
C THR A 461 4.98 -2.91 -36.25
N LEU A 462 5.36 -3.14 -34.99
CA LEU A 462 5.37 -2.12 -33.95
C LEU A 462 6.80 -1.73 -33.62
N CYS A 463 7.06 -0.42 -33.56
CA CYS A 463 8.38 0.10 -33.22
C CYS A 463 8.36 0.94 -31.96
N ASN A 464 9.46 0.90 -31.22
CA ASN A 464 9.82 1.87 -30.21
C ASN A 464 11.29 2.28 -30.37
N SER A 465 11.85 3.04 -29.43
CA SER A 465 13.24 3.49 -29.46
C SER A 465 14.28 2.36 -29.45
N CYS A 466 13.91 1.13 -29.10
CA CYS A 466 14.80 -0.05 -29.11
C CYS A 466 14.70 -0.88 -30.38
N GLY A 467 13.81 -0.52 -31.32
CA GLY A 467 13.63 -1.18 -32.60
C GLY A 467 12.19 -1.64 -32.82
N CYS A 468 12.00 -2.41 -33.88
CA CYS A 468 10.70 -2.93 -34.30
C CYS A 468 10.57 -4.41 -33.99
N THR A 469 9.34 -4.82 -33.70
CA THR A 469 8.91 -6.22 -33.64
C THR A 469 7.85 -6.41 -34.69
N GLU A 470 8.01 -7.46 -35.48
CA GLU A 470 7.10 -7.84 -36.55
C GLU A 470 6.33 -9.07 -36.11
N ARG A 471 5.06 -9.15 -36.48
CA ARG A 471 4.23 -10.34 -36.30
C ARG A 471 3.32 -10.54 -37.49
N GLY A 472 3.30 -11.77 -37.97
CA GLY A 472 2.28 -12.25 -38.89
C GLY A 472 0.89 -12.22 -38.29
N PHE A 473 -0.10 -11.95 -39.12
CA PHE A 473 -1.50 -12.22 -38.82
C PHE A 473 -2.17 -12.91 -40.00
N HIS A 474 -3.14 -13.74 -39.67
CA HIS A 474 -4.03 -14.41 -40.61
C HIS A 474 -5.47 -14.14 -40.20
N VAL A 475 -6.25 -13.64 -41.15
CA VAL A 475 -7.69 -13.45 -40.98
C VAL A 475 -8.39 -14.26 -42.05
N VAL A 476 -9.34 -15.10 -41.63
CA VAL A 476 -10.22 -15.84 -42.52
C VAL A 476 -11.66 -15.48 -42.21
N SER A 477 -12.45 -15.33 -43.27
CA SER A 477 -13.89 -15.30 -43.19
C SER A 477 -14.46 -16.30 -44.16
N THR A 478 -15.52 -16.96 -43.73
CA THR A 478 -16.19 -17.97 -44.49
C THR A 478 -17.64 -17.55 -44.65
N GLY A 479 -17.96 -16.89 -45.77
CA GLY A 479 -19.33 -16.54 -46.09
C GLY A 479 -20.22 -17.79 -46.04
N SER A 480 -21.17 -17.84 -45.11
CA SER A 480 -22.17 -18.92 -44.92
C SER A 480 -21.67 -20.37 -45.06
N GLY A 481 -20.41 -20.64 -44.75
CA GLY A 481 -19.83 -21.98 -44.61
C GLY A 481 -18.78 -21.89 -43.54
N ASP A 482 -18.51 -22.93 -42.78
CA ASP A 482 -17.42 -22.96 -41.79
C ASP A 482 -16.06 -23.05 -42.54
N PRO A 483 -14.93 -22.47 -42.10
CA PRO A 483 -13.61 -22.87 -42.64
C PRO A 483 -13.33 -24.36 -42.43
N CYS A 484 -14.08 -25.01 -41.53
CA CYS A 484 -14.14 -26.44 -41.32
C CYS A 484 -15.16 -27.16 -42.25
N ASP A 485 -15.87 -26.47 -43.14
CA ASP A 485 -16.78 -27.14 -44.09
C ASP A 485 -16.01 -27.66 -45.32
N PRO A 486 -16.32 -28.86 -45.83
CA PRO A 486 -15.73 -29.41 -47.04
C PRO A 486 -15.88 -28.44 -48.23
N PRO A 487 -14.79 -28.14 -48.97
CA PRO A 487 -13.55 -28.90 -49.07
C PRO A 487 -12.38 -28.31 -48.24
N HIS A 488 -12.61 -27.37 -47.33
CA HIS A 488 -11.56 -26.64 -46.62
C HIS A 488 -10.96 -27.37 -45.40
N GLU A 489 -11.53 -28.53 -45.01
CA GLU A 489 -11.02 -29.43 -43.95
C GLU A 489 -9.56 -29.92 -44.14
N GLN A 490 -8.92 -29.69 -45.30
CA GLN A 490 -7.67 -30.37 -45.67
C GLN A 490 -6.40 -29.50 -45.66
N SER A 491 -6.45 -28.21 -45.34
CA SER A 491 -5.27 -27.33 -45.50
C SER A 491 -4.88 -26.58 -44.23
N ILE A 492 -3.71 -26.94 -43.69
CA ILE A 492 -2.87 -26.03 -42.89
C ILE A 492 -2.41 -24.86 -43.77
N VAL A 493 -1.99 -23.74 -43.15
CA VAL A 493 -1.52 -22.55 -43.86
C VAL A 493 -0.16 -22.12 -43.33
N ILE A 494 0.74 -21.73 -44.23
CA ILE A 494 2.05 -21.14 -43.87
C ILE A 494 1.93 -19.61 -43.98
N ILE A 495 2.13 -18.93 -42.86
CA ILE A 495 2.05 -17.47 -42.74
C ILE A 495 3.42 -16.88 -42.37
N PRO A 496 3.77 -15.68 -42.85
CA PRO A 496 5.04 -15.04 -42.45
C PRO A 496 4.97 -14.56 -41.00
N GLU A 497 5.97 -14.86 -40.18
CA GLU A 497 6.09 -14.36 -38.80
C GLU A 497 7.19 -13.29 -38.64
N GLY A 498 8.16 -13.27 -39.55
CA GLY A 498 9.21 -12.25 -39.65
C GLY A 498 10.02 -12.40 -40.94
N GLN A 499 11.12 -11.67 -41.08
CA GLN A 499 12.03 -11.84 -42.22
C GLN A 499 12.56 -13.28 -42.30
N ASN A 500 12.26 -13.96 -43.40
CA ASN A 500 12.59 -15.37 -43.63
C ASN A 500 12.11 -16.35 -42.52
N LEU A 501 11.15 -15.92 -41.67
CA LEU A 501 10.56 -16.73 -40.62
C LEU A 501 9.07 -16.92 -40.91
N TYR A 502 8.59 -18.15 -40.86
CA TYR A 502 7.22 -18.51 -41.20
C TYR A 502 6.63 -19.42 -40.13
N LYS A 503 5.32 -19.29 -39.91
CA LYS A 503 4.56 -20.10 -38.97
C LYS A 503 3.52 -20.93 -39.70
N VAL A 504 3.31 -22.17 -39.27
CA VAL A 504 2.28 -23.07 -39.80
C VAL A 504 1.11 -23.11 -38.83
N ILE A 505 -0.08 -22.74 -39.30
CA ILE A 505 -1.30 -22.71 -38.50
C ILE A 505 -2.36 -23.64 -39.09
N ASP A 506 -3.22 -24.20 -38.23
CA ASP A 506 -4.48 -24.82 -38.65
C ASP A 506 -5.60 -23.77 -38.52
N PRO A 507 -6.21 -23.32 -39.63
CA PRO A 507 -7.30 -22.35 -39.58
C PRO A 507 -8.52 -22.86 -38.80
N CYS A 508 -8.64 -24.17 -38.61
CA CYS A 508 -9.74 -24.81 -37.89
C CYS A 508 -9.47 -24.98 -36.38
N ASP A 509 -8.21 -24.77 -35.95
CA ASP A 509 -7.78 -24.97 -34.56
C ASP A 509 -6.65 -23.98 -34.23
N LEU A 510 -7.05 -22.73 -33.99
CA LEU A 510 -6.13 -21.64 -33.64
C LEU A 510 -5.72 -21.64 -32.16
N GLU A 511 -6.38 -22.44 -31.32
CA GLU A 511 -6.13 -22.48 -29.88
C GLU A 511 -5.05 -23.52 -29.51
N ASN A 512 -4.85 -24.54 -30.34
CA ASN A 512 -3.86 -25.58 -30.08
C ASN A 512 -2.57 -25.39 -30.90
N PRO A 513 -1.38 -25.59 -30.29
CA PRO A 513 -0.11 -25.52 -31.00
C PRO A 513 0.03 -26.68 -31.99
N LEU A 514 0.33 -26.35 -33.23
CA LEU A 514 0.52 -27.30 -34.33
C LEU A 514 1.97 -27.80 -34.38
N TYR A 515 2.18 -29.07 -34.72
CA TYR A 515 3.53 -29.65 -34.86
C TYR A 515 3.82 -30.04 -36.29
N ILE A 516 4.90 -29.51 -36.86
CA ILE A 516 5.28 -29.80 -38.24
C ILE A 516 5.96 -31.18 -38.31
N ASN A 517 5.35 -32.12 -39.04
CA ASN A 517 5.88 -33.46 -39.27
C ASN A 517 7.03 -33.47 -40.29
N ASN A 518 6.93 -32.63 -41.32
CA ASN A 518 7.93 -32.50 -42.37
C ASN A 518 7.88 -31.11 -42.99
N SER A 519 9.04 -30.53 -43.34
CA SER A 519 9.10 -29.29 -44.10
C SER A 519 10.28 -29.28 -45.06
N GLU A 520 10.03 -28.77 -46.27
CA GLU A 520 10.92 -28.87 -47.42
C GLU A 520 10.92 -27.54 -48.18
N LEU A 521 12.06 -27.19 -48.77
CA LEU A 521 12.21 -26.02 -49.62
C LEU A 521 12.46 -26.45 -51.07
N TYR A 522 11.71 -25.87 -51.99
CA TYR A 522 11.80 -26.13 -53.43
C TYR A 522 12.17 -24.86 -54.20
N ASP A 523 12.78 -25.03 -55.37
CA ASP A 523 12.88 -23.96 -56.36
C ASP A 523 11.55 -23.76 -57.10
N MET A 524 11.48 -22.73 -57.95
CA MET A 524 10.28 -22.43 -58.75
C MET A 524 9.96 -23.46 -59.84
N TYR A 525 10.85 -24.41 -60.08
CA TYR A 525 10.70 -25.49 -61.07
C TYR A 525 10.27 -26.82 -60.42
N GLY A 526 10.10 -26.84 -59.09
CA GLY A 526 9.68 -28.02 -58.34
C GLY A 526 10.82 -28.95 -57.95
N ASN A 527 12.09 -28.53 -58.09
CA ASN A 527 13.22 -29.30 -57.57
C ASN A 527 13.39 -29.02 -56.08
N LYS A 528 13.49 -30.09 -55.28
CA LYS A 528 13.77 -29.99 -53.84
C LYS A 528 15.20 -29.48 -53.64
N LEU A 529 15.34 -28.42 -52.87
CA LEU A 529 16.63 -27.80 -52.54
C LEU A 529 17.17 -28.31 -51.21
N GLN A 530 16.33 -28.34 -50.17
CA GLN A 530 16.72 -28.79 -48.84
C GLN A 530 15.50 -29.19 -47.99
N ASP A 531 15.75 -30.01 -46.98
CA ASP A 531 14.86 -30.19 -45.84
C ASP A 531 15.02 -29.00 -44.87
N LEU A 532 13.91 -28.54 -44.30
CA LEU A 532 13.87 -27.48 -43.30
C LEU A 532 13.75 -28.11 -41.91
N ASN A 533 14.33 -27.46 -40.91
CA ASN A 533 14.30 -27.96 -39.53
C ASN A 533 13.39 -27.05 -38.69
N PRO A 534 12.09 -27.36 -38.59
CA PRO A 534 11.13 -26.50 -37.90
C PRO A 534 11.33 -26.52 -36.38
N GLN A 535 11.03 -25.40 -35.72
CA GLN A 535 10.90 -25.32 -34.27
C GLN A 535 9.41 -25.28 -33.92
N GLN A 536 8.84 -26.42 -33.53
CA GLN A 536 7.39 -26.59 -33.31
C GLN A 536 6.55 -26.30 -34.58
N ASP A 537 5.89 -25.14 -34.63
CA ASP A 537 5.09 -24.61 -35.74
C ASP A 537 5.86 -23.58 -36.58
N GLU A 538 7.11 -23.26 -36.24
CA GLU A 538 7.92 -22.25 -36.94
C GLU A 538 8.91 -22.87 -37.94
N ILE A 539 9.10 -22.22 -39.08
CA ILE A 539 10.02 -22.56 -40.18
C ILE A 539 10.91 -21.35 -40.47
N ASP A 540 12.21 -21.47 -40.22
CA ASP A 540 13.22 -20.47 -40.54
C ASP A 540 13.98 -20.84 -41.83
N ILE A 541 14.05 -19.92 -42.79
CA ILE A 541 14.76 -20.09 -44.07
C ILE A 541 15.99 -19.18 -44.22
N ASN A 542 16.46 -18.52 -43.16
CA ASN A 542 17.62 -17.62 -43.17
C ASN A 542 18.95 -18.28 -43.58
N ASN A 543 19.08 -19.60 -43.43
CA ASN A 543 20.29 -20.34 -43.78
C ASN A 543 20.37 -20.77 -45.26
N THR A 544 19.58 -20.18 -46.15
CA THR A 544 19.51 -20.60 -47.56
C THR A 544 20.43 -19.75 -48.45
N SER A 545 21.17 -20.41 -49.35
CA SER A 545 22.36 -19.83 -50.00
C SER A 545 22.12 -18.85 -51.15
N ASN A 546 20.91 -18.30 -51.33
CA ASN A 546 20.58 -17.43 -52.47
C ASN A 546 19.50 -16.39 -52.13
N SER A 547 19.89 -15.26 -51.55
CA SER A 547 19.07 -14.06 -51.39
C SER A 547 18.57 -13.54 -52.76
N GLY A 548 17.35 -12.98 -52.78
CA GLY A 548 16.66 -12.46 -53.96
C GLY A 548 15.99 -13.52 -54.84
N SER A 549 15.80 -14.75 -54.35
CA SER A 549 15.29 -15.85 -55.16
C SER A 549 13.89 -16.32 -54.74
N ILE A 550 13.06 -16.66 -55.73
CA ILE A 550 11.72 -17.23 -55.49
C ILE A 550 11.86 -18.70 -55.11
N ARG A 551 11.24 -19.09 -54.01
CA ARG A 551 11.22 -20.45 -53.46
C ARG A 551 9.80 -20.87 -53.10
N ILE A 552 9.62 -22.16 -52.86
CA ILE A 552 8.36 -22.73 -52.36
C ILE A 552 8.68 -23.51 -51.09
N ILE A 553 8.09 -23.09 -49.97
CA ILE A 553 8.06 -23.89 -48.74
C ILE A 553 6.93 -24.90 -48.90
N ARG A 554 7.19 -26.17 -48.61
CA ARG A 554 6.19 -27.22 -48.40
C ARG A 554 6.26 -27.64 -46.94
N ALA A 555 5.14 -27.63 -46.23
CA ALA A 555 5.05 -28.10 -44.86
C ALA A 555 3.94 -29.13 -44.73
N GLU A 556 4.14 -30.13 -43.88
CA GLU A 556 3.20 -31.20 -43.61
C GLU A 556 3.00 -31.32 -42.11
N SER A 557 1.74 -31.35 -41.67
CA SER A 557 1.36 -31.55 -40.28
C SER A 557 0.04 -32.29 -40.20
N ASN A 558 -0.04 -33.31 -39.34
CA ASN A 558 -1.26 -34.11 -39.10
C ASN A 558 -1.92 -34.64 -40.39
N GLY A 559 -1.12 -34.99 -41.41
CA GLY A 559 -1.59 -35.48 -42.71
C GLY A 559 -2.11 -34.40 -43.67
N LYS A 560 -2.08 -33.12 -43.28
CA LYS A 560 -2.39 -31.96 -44.11
C LYS A 560 -1.10 -31.37 -44.69
N VAL A 561 -1.16 -30.83 -45.91
CA VAL A 561 0.01 -30.24 -46.60
C VAL A 561 -0.28 -28.79 -46.99
N ALA A 562 0.63 -27.89 -46.67
CA ALA A 562 0.65 -26.52 -47.17
C ALA A 562 1.82 -26.30 -48.11
N THR A 563 1.62 -25.45 -49.11
CA THR A 563 2.74 -24.84 -49.85
C THR A 563 2.61 -23.34 -49.87
N LYS A 564 3.74 -22.63 -49.78
CA LYS A 564 3.79 -21.16 -49.85
C LYS A 564 4.95 -20.73 -50.72
N ARG A 565 4.65 -19.91 -51.73
CA ARG A 565 5.68 -19.21 -52.50
C ARG A 565 6.25 -18.09 -51.63
N VAL A 566 7.57 -18.08 -51.49
CA VAL A 566 8.31 -17.11 -50.68
C VAL A 566 9.42 -16.47 -51.52
N ILE A 567 9.82 -15.28 -51.13
CA ILE A 567 11.03 -14.63 -51.63
C ILE A 567 12.04 -14.74 -50.48
N VAL A 568 13.18 -15.34 -50.74
CA VAL A 568 14.28 -15.38 -49.77
C VAL A 568 14.98 -14.05 -49.85
N ASP A 569 14.87 -13.24 -48.81
CA ASP A 569 15.54 -11.94 -48.72
C ASP A 569 16.96 -12.05 -48.19
#